data_AF-D3SDW5-F1
#
_entry.id   AF-D3SDW5-F1
#
_cell.length_a   1.000
_cell.length_b   1.000
_cell.length_c   1.000
_cell.angle_alpha   90.00
_cell.angle_beta   90.00
_cell.angle_gamma   90.00
#
_symmetry.space_group_name_H-M   'P 1'
#
loop_
_entity.id
_entity.type
_entity.pdbx_description
1 polymer ?
#
loop_
_entity_poly.entity_id
_entity_poly.type
_entity_poly.pdbx_seq_one_letter_code
_entity_poly.pdbx_strand_id
1 'polypeptide(L)'
;MASDSYHEPVEELSDESRGMHRAIVSLMEELEAVDWYQQRIDACKNEELKAILAHNRDEEIEHAAMVLEWIRRHNPVFDHELKDNLWSDKDYTKMGHHDH
;
A
#
# COMPACT_ATOMS: atom_id res chain seq x y z
N MET A 1 14.03 -9.82 2.64
CA MET A 1 12.60 -9.60 2.37
C MET A 1 12.29 -10.35 1.08
N ALA A 2 11.18 -11.09 0.99
CA ALA A 2 10.88 -11.91 -0.20
C ALA A 2 10.32 -11.09 -1.38
N SER A 3 10.06 -9.79 -1.16
CA SER A 3 9.45 -8.87 -2.12
C SER A 3 10.43 -8.04 -2.95
N ASP A 4 11.72 -8.03 -2.62
CA ASP A 4 12.72 -7.15 -3.28
C ASP A 4 13.11 -7.64 -4.69
N SER A 5 12.48 -8.72 -5.17
CA SER A 5 12.83 -9.39 -6.42
C SER A 5 11.60 -9.79 -7.22
N TYR A 6 11.72 -9.71 -8.54
CA TYR A 6 10.79 -10.37 -9.45
C TYR A 6 10.76 -11.88 -9.18
N HIS A 7 9.57 -12.47 -9.23
CA HIS A 7 9.39 -13.92 -9.09
C HIS A 7 9.62 -14.69 -10.40
N GLU A 8 9.67 -13.99 -11.53
CA GLU A 8 9.91 -14.54 -12.86
C GLU A 8 11.10 -13.81 -13.52
N PRO A 9 11.77 -14.41 -14.51
CA PRO A 9 12.84 -13.76 -15.25
C PRO A 9 12.38 -12.41 -15.84
N VAL A 10 13.15 -11.34 -15.60
CA VAL A 10 12.75 -9.97 -15.96
C VAL A 10 12.58 -9.79 -17.47
N GLU A 11 13.36 -10.52 -18.25
CA GLU A 11 13.30 -10.58 -19.71
C GLU A 11 12.00 -11.20 -20.25
N GLU A 12 11.27 -11.97 -19.43
CA GLU A 12 9.97 -12.54 -19.79
C GLU A 12 8.80 -11.63 -19.42
N LEU A 13 9.06 -10.53 -18.71
CA LEU A 13 8.04 -9.60 -18.24
C LEU A 13 7.83 -8.45 -19.21
N SER A 14 6.57 -8.11 -19.47
CA SER A 14 6.22 -6.90 -20.21
C SER A 14 6.63 -5.64 -19.44
N ASP A 15 6.84 -4.54 -20.16
CA ASP A 15 7.14 -3.24 -19.53
C ASP A 15 6.00 -2.76 -18.63
N GLU A 16 4.75 -3.09 -18.97
CA GLU A 16 3.57 -2.83 -18.14
C GLU A 16 3.64 -3.59 -16.82
N SER A 17 3.90 -4.91 -16.85
CA SER A 17 4.02 -5.73 -15.64
C SER A 17 5.15 -5.24 -14.74
N ARG A 18 6.29 -4.86 -15.35
CA ARG A 18 7.42 -4.28 -14.62
C ARG A 18 7.06 -2.91 -14.03
N GLY A 19 6.28 -2.10 -14.75
CA GLY A 19 5.75 -0.81 -14.27
C GLY A 19 4.84 -0.99 -13.05
N MET A 20 3.88 -1.92 -13.15
CA MET A 20 2.97 -2.25 -12.07
C MET A 20 3.69 -2.85 -10.86
N HIS A 21 4.67 -3.74 -11.06
CA HIS A 21 5.49 -4.29 -9.98
C HIS A 21 6.21 -3.19 -9.19
N ARG A 22 6.81 -2.20 -9.87
CA ARG A 22 7.44 -1.05 -9.19
C ARG A 22 6.44 -0.32 -8.30
N ALA A 23 5.25 -0.01 -8.83
CA ALA A 23 4.22 0.67 -8.05
C ALA A 23 3.74 -0.16 -6.85
N ILE A 24 3.54 -1.47 -7.02
CA ILE A 24 3.11 -2.37 -5.95
C ILE A 24 4.17 -2.46 -4.85
N VAL A 25 5.44 -2.67 -5.20
CA VAL A 25 6.52 -2.76 -4.20
C VAL A 25 6.68 -1.43 -3.46
N SER A 26 6.64 -0.29 -4.16
CA SER A 26 6.67 1.02 -3.49
C SER A 26 5.49 1.17 -2.52
N LEU A 27 4.26 0.83 -2.92
CA LEU A 27 3.11 0.86 -2.01
C LEU A 27 3.29 -0.06 -0.79
N MET A 28 3.86 -1.25 -0.98
CA MET A 28 4.16 -2.18 0.11
C MET A 28 5.18 -1.59 1.10
N GLU A 29 6.23 -0.95 0.60
CA GLU A 29 7.26 -0.29 1.42
C GLU A 29 6.67 0.86 2.25
N GLU A 30 5.81 1.70 1.66
CA GLU A 30 5.16 2.78 2.40
C GLU A 30 4.27 2.24 3.52
N LEU A 31 3.47 1.20 3.25
CA LEU A 31 2.61 0.58 4.26
C LEU A 31 3.43 -0.07 5.39
N GLU A 32 4.58 -0.67 5.07
CA GLU A 32 5.51 -1.21 6.06
C GLU A 32 6.12 -0.10 6.92
N ALA A 33 6.51 1.03 6.30
CA ALA A 33 7.02 2.19 7.02
C ALA A 33 5.98 2.77 7.98
N VAL A 34 4.72 2.89 7.56
CA VAL A 34 3.60 3.34 8.41
C VAL A 34 3.47 2.46 9.66
N ASP A 35 3.44 1.13 9.48
CA ASP A 35 3.35 0.18 10.60
C ASP A 35 4.56 0.31 11.54
N TRP A 36 5.77 0.29 10.99
CA TRP A 36 6.99 0.39 11.78
C TRP A 36 7.09 1.69 12.56
N TYR A 37 6.74 2.83 11.94
CA TYR A 37 6.72 4.11 12.64
C TYR A 37 5.69 4.10 13.76
N GLN A 38 4.48 3.57 13.54
CA GLN A 38 3.47 3.48 14.59
C GLN A 38 3.97 2.69 15.81
N GLN A 39 4.58 1.52 15.60
CA GLN A 39 5.15 0.71 16.68
C GLN A 39 6.26 1.48 17.43
N ARG A 40 7.12 2.21 16.71
CA ARG A 40 8.19 3.02 17.30
C ARG A 40 7.62 4.19 18.11
N ILE A 41 6.57 4.86 17.61
CA ILE A 41 5.89 5.96 18.32
C ILE A 41 5.36 5.49 19.68
N ASP A 42 4.74 4.31 19.72
CA ASP A 42 4.17 3.75 20.96
C ASP A 42 5.26 3.36 21.97
N ALA A 43 6.38 2.82 21.48
CA ALA A 43 7.52 2.45 22.31
C ALA A 43 8.40 3.63 22.75
N CYS A 44 8.44 4.72 21.98
CA CYS A 44 9.37 5.84 22.16
C CYS A 44 9.11 6.62 23.46
N LYS A 45 10.18 6.96 24.18
CA LYS A 45 10.14 7.72 25.45
C LYS A 45 10.63 9.16 25.33
N ASN A 46 11.19 9.54 24.17
CA ASN A 46 11.64 10.88 23.90
C ASN A 46 10.60 11.60 23.03
N GLU A 47 10.04 12.70 23.55
CA GLU A 47 8.92 13.41 22.90
C GLU A 47 9.33 14.08 21.58
N GLU A 48 10.55 14.58 21.46
CA GLU A 48 11.05 15.18 20.22
C GLU A 48 11.15 14.14 19.11
N LEU A 49 11.76 12.98 19.40
CA LEU A 49 11.82 11.88 18.45
C LEU A 49 10.41 11.36 18.11
N LYS A 50 9.51 11.27 19.09
CA LYS A 50 8.13 10.83 18.85
C LYS A 50 7.40 11.74 17.86
N ALA A 51 7.61 13.06 17.95
CA ALA A 51 7.05 14.02 17.01
C ALA A 51 7.60 13.83 15.59
N ILE A 52 8.91 13.59 15.44
CA ILE A 52 9.53 13.31 14.13
C ILE A 52 8.97 12.02 13.53
N LEU A 53 8.88 10.93 14.31
CA LEU A 53 8.37 9.65 13.82
C LEU A 53 6.89 9.75 13.41
N ALA A 54 6.07 10.51 14.15
CA ALA A 54 4.67 10.73 13.80
C ALA A 54 4.51 11.55 12.52
N HIS A 55 5.33 12.59 12.35
CA HIS A 55 5.37 13.38 11.12
C HIS A 55 5.70 12.49 9.91
N ASN A 56 6.79 11.73 9.99
CA ASN A 56 7.20 10.85 8.89
C ASN A 56 6.14 9.80 8.58
N ARG A 57 5.55 9.14 9.60
CA ARG A 57 4.46 8.17 9.42
C ARG A 57 3.32 8.76 8.58
N ASP A 58 2.91 9.98 8.87
CA ASP A 58 1.77 10.60 8.21
C ASP A 58 2.12 11.02 6.76
N GLU A 59 3.38 11.37 6.46
CA GLU A 59 3.85 11.57 5.08
C GLU A 59 3.86 10.25 4.28
N GLU A 60 4.25 9.12 4.87
CA GLU A 60 4.23 7.83 4.14
C GLU A 60 2.78 7.42 3.76
N ILE A 61 1.77 7.84 4.53
CA ILE A 61 0.35 7.63 4.16
C ILE A 61 0.00 8.44 2.89
N GLU A 62 0.53 9.65 2.74
CA GLU A 62 0.39 10.43 1.50
C GLU A 62 1.07 9.70 0.33
N HIS A 63 2.30 9.23 0.51
CA HIS A 63 3.03 8.47 -0.51
C HIS A 63 2.26 7.23 -0.95
N ALA A 64 1.76 6.44 0.02
CA ALA A 64 0.93 5.27 -0.24
C ALA A 64 -0.33 5.63 -1.04
N ALA A 65 -1.04 6.70 -0.66
CA ALA A 65 -2.24 7.15 -1.36
C ALA A 65 -1.95 7.59 -2.81
N MET A 66 -0.84 8.30 -3.04
CA MET A 66 -0.42 8.74 -4.37
C MET A 66 -0.10 7.56 -5.29
N VAL A 67 0.63 6.56 -4.79
CA VAL A 67 0.98 5.36 -5.56
C VAL A 67 -0.25 4.49 -5.83
N LEU A 68 -1.14 4.32 -4.83
CA LEU A 68 -2.40 3.60 -5.00
C LEU A 68 -3.30 4.24 -6.07
N GLU A 69 -3.37 5.57 -6.12
CA GLU A 69 -4.10 6.28 -7.17
C GLU A 69 -3.50 6.05 -8.55
N TRP A 70 -2.17 5.98 -8.67
CA TRP A 70 -1.53 5.61 -9.92
C TRP A 70 -1.92 4.17 -10.33
N ILE A 71 -1.86 3.21 -9.41
CA ILE A 71 -2.28 1.81 -9.66
C ILE A 71 -3.74 1.78 -10.14
N ARG A 72 -4.65 2.49 -9.46
CA ARG A 72 -6.07 2.58 -9.84
C ARG A 72 -6.25 3.05 -11.28
N ARG A 73 -5.51 4.06 -11.72
CA ARG A 73 -5.59 4.59 -13.10
C ARG A 73 -5.08 3.63 -14.17
N HIS A 74 -4.25 2.65 -13.80
CA HIS A 74 -3.58 1.75 -14.74
C HIS A 74 -4.05 0.29 -14.64
N ASN A 75 -4.98 -0.04 -13.73
CA ASN A 75 -5.56 -1.36 -13.63
C ASN A 75 -7.09 -1.28 -13.44
N PRO A 76 -7.90 -1.65 -14.45
CA PRO A 76 -9.36 -1.56 -14.40
C PRO A 76 -10.01 -2.38 -13.28
N VAL A 77 -9.39 -3.50 -12.87
CA VAL A 77 -9.90 -4.33 -11.77
C VAL A 77 -9.67 -3.62 -10.44
N PHE A 78 -8.47 -3.03 -10.22
CA PHE A 78 -8.25 -2.16 -9.07
C PHE A 78 -9.23 -0.99 -9.04
N ASP A 79 -9.49 -0.34 -10.17
CA ASP A 79 -10.48 0.75 -10.24
C ASP A 79 -11.88 0.30 -9.82
N HIS A 80 -12.33 -0.86 -10.31
CA HIS A 80 -13.63 -1.43 -9.94
C HIS A 80 -13.71 -1.72 -8.44
N GLU A 81 -12.76 -2.49 -7.91
CA GLU A 81 -12.77 -2.93 -6.51
C GLU A 81 -12.61 -1.74 -5.56
N LEU A 82 -11.72 -0.79 -5.86
CA LEU A 82 -11.55 0.39 -5.01
C LEU A 82 -12.83 1.25 -4.99
N LYS A 83 -13.52 1.42 -6.11
CA LYS A 83 -14.81 2.16 -6.12
C LYS A 83 -15.92 1.42 -5.39
N ASP A 84 -15.94 0.09 -5.45
CA ASP A 84 -16.97 -0.70 -4.78
C ASP A 84 -16.78 -0.74 -3.26
N ASN A 85 -15.54 -0.69 -2.79
CA ASN A 85 -15.22 -0.89 -1.37
C ASN A 85 -14.91 0.41 -0.61
N LEU A 86 -14.22 1.36 -1.23
CA LEU A 86 -13.83 2.61 -0.56
C LEU A 86 -15.03 3.55 -0.39
N TRP A 87 -15.05 4.19 0.77
CA TRP A 87 -16.04 5.18 1.23
C TRP A 87 -17.45 4.61 1.26
N SER A 88 -17.54 3.31 1.51
CA SER A 88 -18.80 2.58 1.63
C SER A 88 -19.14 2.29 3.09
N ASP A 89 -20.44 2.23 3.40
CA ASP A 89 -20.97 1.77 4.69
C ASP A 89 -21.21 0.26 4.71
N LYS A 90 -20.49 -0.50 3.87
CA LYS A 90 -20.67 -1.96 3.76
C LYS A 90 -20.26 -2.63 5.06
N ASP A 91 -21.10 -3.55 5.51
CA ASP A 91 -20.79 -4.43 6.64
C ASP A 91 -20.00 -5.65 6.12
N TYR A 92 -18.67 -5.58 6.22
CA TYR A 92 -17.78 -6.66 5.77
C TYR A 92 -17.94 -7.95 6.57
N THR A 93 -18.59 -7.95 7.74
CA THR A 93 -18.91 -9.20 8.46
C THR A 93 -20.06 -9.98 7.80
N LYS A 94 -20.78 -9.34 6.86
CA LYS A 94 -21.90 -9.90 6.11
C LYS A 94 -21.59 -10.18 4.64
N MET A 95 -20.36 -9.94 4.19
CA MET A 95 -19.94 -10.38 2.86
C MET A 95 -19.82 -11.91 2.87
N GLY A 96 -20.81 -12.58 2.27
CA GLY A 96 -20.70 -14.00 1.93
C GLY A 96 -19.63 -14.21 0.87
N HIS A 97 -19.06 -15.42 0.81
CA HIS A 97 -18.08 -15.79 -0.20
C HIS A 97 -18.57 -15.37 -1.59
N HIS A 98 -17.82 -14.50 -2.25
CA HIS A 98 -18.13 -14.10 -3.61
C HIS A 98 -17.98 -15.33 -4.52
N ASP A 99 -19.09 -15.85 -5.04
CA ASP A 99 -19.08 -16.70 -6.23
C ASP A 99 -18.68 -15.80 -7.41
N HIS A 100 -17.37 -15.73 -7.68
CA HIS A 100 -16.83 -15.17 -8.91
C HIS A 100 -16.98 -16.16 -10.07
#